data_AF-G0AP52-F1
#
_entry.id   AF-G0AP52-F1
#
_cell.length_a   1.000
_cell.length_b   1.000
_cell.length_c   1.000
_cell.angle_alpha   90.00
_cell.angle_beta   90.00
_cell.angle_gamma   90.00
#
_symmetry.space_group_name_H-M   'P 1'
#
loop_
_entity.id
_entity.type
_entity.pdbx_description
1 polymer ?
#
loop_
_entity_poly.entity_id
_entity_poly.type
_entity_poly.pdbx_seq_one_letter_code
_entity_poly.pdbx_strand_id
1 'polypeptide(L)'
;MGILVGICIITLALLGCYLPDKQEQAVQTFFEIENLEMESYDKEPDEIITEGVFSNLRLYAAEHRLLVDIKKTLISLKDPNYRDVPPVPDYNEVYFNKFFLDLGSERSKELIKLFGKLKNEQNNKFKYEVYWLYSCIRALYSPDIKYSGEGGNEYFYNGREVFMPRPTIDEQYFKVKKGIEQYALR
;
A
#
# COMPACT_ATOMS: atom_id res chain seq x y z
N MET A 1 39.05 3.82 -14.57
CA MET A 1 38.34 4.02 -13.29
C MET A 1 37.17 3.03 -13.13
N GLY A 2 37.32 1.75 -13.54
CA GLY A 2 36.23 0.77 -13.48
C GLY A 2 36.41 -0.32 -12.41
N ILE A 3 37.59 -0.42 -11.80
CA ILE A 3 37.94 -1.51 -10.86
C ILE A 3 37.79 -1.05 -9.40
N LEU A 4 37.94 0.25 -9.11
CA LEU A 4 37.81 0.81 -7.76
C LEU A 4 36.37 0.86 -7.23
N VAL A 5 35.37 1.00 -8.11
CA VAL A 5 33.95 1.06 -7.71
C VAL A 5 33.42 -0.32 -7.32
N GLY A 6 33.88 -1.38 -8.01
CA GLY A 6 33.44 -2.75 -7.73
C GLY A 6 33.94 -3.30 -6.39
N ILE A 7 35.12 -2.88 -5.94
CA ILE A 7 35.67 -3.33 -4.65
C ILE A 7 34.93 -2.68 -3.47
N CYS A 8 34.53 -1.41 -3.57
CA CYS A 8 33.81 -0.71 -2.50
C CYS A 8 32.41 -1.29 -2.23
N ILE A 9 31.72 -1.79 -3.25
CA ILE A 9 30.38 -2.39 -3.10
C ILE A 9 30.47 -3.73 -2.35
N ILE A 10 31.52 -4.52 -2.59
CA ILE A 10 31.71 -5.82 -1.95
C ILE A 10 32.07 -5.65 -0.47
N THR A 11 32.86 -4.64 -0.09
CA THR A 11 33.17 -4.35 1.32
C THR A 11 31.95 -3.87 2.11
N LEU A 12 31.05 -3.09 1.50
CA LEU A 12 29.82 -2.61 2.15
C LEU A 12 28.80 -3.74 2.36
N ALA A 13 28.67 -4.64 1.39
CA ALA A 13 27.81 -5.82 1.52
C ALA A 13 28.30 -6.77 2.63
N LEU A 14 29.62 -6.95 2.77
CA LEU A 14 30.20 -7.79 3.83
C LEU A 14 30.11 -7.13 5.22
N LEU A 15 30.17 -5.80 5.31
CA LEU A 15 29.98 -5.08 6.59
C LEU A 15 28.51 -5.14 7.06
N GLY A 16 27.55 -5.16 6.13
CA GLY A 16 26.12 -5.29 6.41
C GLY A 16 25.70 -6.68 6.92
N CYS A 17 26.53 -7.72 6.73
CA CYS A 17 26.27 -9.06 7.24
C CYS A 17 26.75 -9.30 8.69
N TYR A 18 27.35 -8.31 9.36
CA TYR A 18 27.97 -8.53 10.67
C TYR A 18 27.26 -7.88 11.87
N LEU A 19 26.20 -7.10 11.67
CA LEU A 19 25.50 -6.42 12.78
C LEU A 19 23.97 -6.49 12.63
N PRO A 20 23.27 -7.31 13.46
CA PRO A 20 21.82 -7.46 13.39
C PRO A 20 21.03 -6.21 13.83
N ASP A 21 21.70 -5.25 14.48
CA ASP A 21 21.07 -4.16 15.24
C ASP A 21 20.85 -2.86 14.43
N LYS A 22 21.13 -2.88 13.11
CA LYS A 22 21.15 -1.66 12.27
C LYS A 22 20.21 -1.68 11.06
N GLN A 23 19.40 -2.72 10.87
CA GLN A 23 18.42 -2.73 9.77
C GLN A 23 17.38 -1.61 9.92
N GLU A 24 16.93 -1.33 11.14
CA GLU A 24 15.97 -0.25 11.41
C GLU A 24 16.58 1.14 11.14
N GLN A 25 17.86 1.32 11.46
CA GLN A 25 18.61 2.53 11.11
C GLN A 25 18.81 2.70 9.60
N ALA A 26 19.13 1.64 8.86
CA ALA A 26 19.29 1.73 7.40
C ALA A 26 17.98 2.08 6.69
N VAL A 27 16.85 1.55 7.17
CA VAL A 27 15.51 1.92 6.72
C VAL A 27 15.21 3.39 7.06
N GLN A 28 15.56 3.84 8.26
CA GLN A 28 15.43 5.24 8.69
C GLN A 28 16.28 6.19 7.82
N THR A 29 17.54 5.83 7.54
CA THR A 29 18.47 6.64 6.74
C THR A 29 18.01 6.71 5.28
N PHE A 30 17.42 5.65 4.73
CA PHE A 30 16.81 5.67 3.40
C PHE A 30 15.66 6.69 3.34
N PHE A 31 14.80 6.72 4.35
CA PHE A 31 13.70 7.70 4.44
C PHE A 31 14.17 9.13 4.73
N GLU A 32 15.27 9.34 5.47
CA GLU A 32 15.83 10.67 5.73
C GLU A 32 16.50 11.28 4.48
N ILE A 33 17.16 10.47 3.66
CA ILE A 33 17.72 10.91 2.37
C ILE A 33 16.57 11.29 1.40
N GLU A 34 15.48 10.51 1.34
CA GLU A 34 14.28 10.87 0.57
C GLU A 34 13.63 12.18 1.02
N ASN A 35 13.66 12.50 2.33
CA ASN A 35 13.13 13.75 2.88
C ASN A 35 14.02 14.97 2.58
N LEU A 36 15.32 14.78 2.32
CA LEU A 36 16.24 15.87 1.96
C LEU A 36 16.09 16.29 0.48
N GLU A 37 15.61 15.41 -0.38
CA GLU A 37 15.26 15.72 -1.78
C GLU A 37 13.88 16.39 -1.92
N MET A 38 13.23 16.71 -0.80
CA MET A 38 11.88 17.29 -0.71
C MET A 38 11.80 18.76 -1.16
N GLU A 39 12.92 19.45 -1.43
CA GLU A 39 12.92 20.90 -1.71
C GLU A 39 12.97 21.33 -3.18
N SER A 40 13.09 20.43 -4.17
CA SER A 40 13.12 20.84 -5.58
C SER A 40 11.90 20.36 -6.37
N TYR A 41 10.82 21.14 -6.28
CA TYR A 41 9.71 21.11 -7.25
C TYR A 41 10.16 21.75 -8.58
N ASP A 42 11.16 21.18 -9.27
CA ASP A 42 11.42 21.52 -10.67
C ASP A 42 12.23 20.44 -11.41
N LYS A 43 11.54 19.78 -12.35
CA LYS A 43 12.03 19.08 -13.57
C LYS A 43 13.25 18.14 -13.44
N GLU A 44 12.99 16.91 -13.02
CA GLU A 44 13.68 15.72 -13.53
C GLU A 44 12.65 14.67 -13.99
N PRO A 45 12.97 13.82 -14.99
CA PRO A 45 12.08 12.72 -15.33
C PRO A 45 11.92 11.82 -14.11
N ASP A 46 10.68 11.66 -13.64
CA ASP A 46 10.35 10.82 -12.48
C ASP A 46 11.08 9.48 -12.62
N GLU A 47 12.06 9.24 -11.74
CA GLU A 47 12.81 8.01 -11.74
C GLU A 47 11.87 6.84 -11.45
N ILE A 48 12.03 5.75 -12.21
CA ILE A 48 11.30 4.52 -11.92
C ILE A 48 12.05 3.80 -10.82
N ILE A 49 11.36 3.51 -9.72
CA ILE A 49 11.92 2.72 -8.63
C ILE A 49 12.05 1.28 -9.10
N THR A 50 13.29 0.77 -9.09
CA THR A 50 13.64 -0.59 -9.56
C THR A 50 13.94 -1.57 -8.43
N GLU A 51 13.98 -1.10 -7.18
CA GLU A 51 14.29 -1.89 -6.00
C GLU A 51 13.06 -2.03 -5.08
N GLY A 52 13.10 -3.03 -4.18
CA GLY A 52 12.04 -3.27 -3.20
C GLY A 52 10.87 -4.15 -3.67
N VAL A 53 9.89 -4.32 -2.78
CA VAL A 53 8.75 -5.25 -2.95
C VAL A 53 7.87 -4.90 -4.15
N PHE A 54 7.81 -3.62 -4.53
CA PHE A 54 6.98 -3.12 -5.62
C PHE A 54 7.74 -2.86 -6.92
N SER A 55 9.00 -3.30 -7.04
CA SER A 55 9.84 -3.12 -8.25
C SER A 55 9.16 -3.61 -9.54
N ASN A 56 8.44 -4.74 -9.47
CA ASN A 56 7.68 -5.30 -10.60
C ASN A 56 6.53 -4.40 -11.08
N LEU A 57 6.05 -3.48 -10.25
CA LEU A 57 5.02 -2.51 -10.64
C LEU A 57 5.61 -1.33 -11.42
N ARG A 58 6.95 -1.18 -11.44
CA ARG A 58 7.67 -0.10 -12.13
C ARG A 58 7.13 1.29 -11.77
N LEU A 59 6.91 1.53 -10.49
CA LEU A 59 6.34 2.79 -9.99
C LEU A 59 7.30 3.94 -10.22
N TYR A 60 6.76 5.09 -10.60
CA TYR A 60 7.50 6.37 -10.56
C TYR A 60 7.75 6.79 -9.11
N ALA A 61 8.79 7.58 -8.85
CA ALA A 61 9.13 8.08 -7.51
C ALA A 61 7.92 8.73 -6.81
N ALA A 62 7.14 9.55 -7.51
CA ALA A 62 5.91 10.15 -6.98
C ALA A 62 4.84 9.10 -6.60
N GLU A 63 4.66 8.05 -7.41
CA GLU A 63 3.73 6.96 -7.12
C GLU A 63 4.21 6.15 -5.89
N HIS A 64 5.51 5.91 -5.78
CA HIS A 64 6.11 5.24 -4.63
C HIS A 64 5.87 6.02 -3.33
N ARG A 65 6.12 7.34 -3.35
CA ARG A 65 5.85 8.24 -2.20
C ARG A 65 4.38 8.18 -1.77
N LEU A 66 3.44 8.25 -2.72
CA LEU A 66 2.01 8.12 -2.42
C LEU A 66 1.65 6.77 -1.80
N LEU A 67 2.25 5.67 -2.28
CA LEU A 67 2.05 4.35 -1.71
C LEU A 67 2.58 4.27 -0.26
N VAL A 68 3.73 4.90 0.01
CA VAL A 68 4.28 5.05 1.38
C VAL A 68 3.32 5.84 2.28
N ASP A 69 2.70 6.91 1.78
CA ASP A 69 1.74 7.70 2.56
C ASP A 69 0.47 6.91 2.91
N ILE A 70 -0.04 6.13 1.96
CA ILE A 70 -1.17 5.21 2.20
C ILE A 70 -0.79 4.22 3.31
N LYS A 71 0.40 3.62 3.23
CA LYS A 71 0.90 2.68 4.26
C LYS A 71 1.03 3.34 5.64
N LYS A 72 1.67 4.52 5.73
CA LYS A 72 1.82 5.27 6.98
C LYS A 72 0.45 5.62 7.59
N THR A 73 -0.52 5.94 6.75
CA THR A 73 -1.90 6.21 7.19
C THR A 73 -2.53 4.95 7.78
N LEU A 74 -2.41 3.78 7.15
CA LEU A 74 -2.91 2.52 7.71
C LEU A 74 -2.26 2.14 9.03
N ILE A 75 -0.94 2.33 9.15
CA ILE A 75 -0.21 2.10 10.41
C ILE A 75 -0.75 3.02 11.51
N SER A 76 -1.01 4.29 11.20
CA SER A 76 -1.57 5.26 12.15
C SER A 76 -2.99 4.89 12.58
N LEU A 77 -3.78 4.31 11.68
CA LEU A 77 -5.14 3.81 11.97
C LEU A 77 -5.16 2.54 12.83
N LYS A 78 -4.00 1.94 13.17
CA LYS A 78 -3.97 0.88 14.19
C LYS A 78 -4.26 1.40 15.59
N ASP A 79 -3.99 2.68 15.85
CA ASP A 79 -4.27 3.30 17.14
C ASP A 79 -5.79 3.56 17.29
N PRO A 80 -6.47 2.93 18.28
CA PRO A 80 -7.89 3.16 18.51
C PRO A 80 -8.23 4.59 18.96
N ASN A 81 -7.25 5.39 19.35
CA ASN A 81 -7.46 6.80 19.72
C ASN A 81 -7.62 7.72 18.50
N TYR A 82 -7.48 7.19 17.29
CA TYR A 82 -7.70 7.92 16.05
C TYR A 82 -9.20 8.11 15.79
N ARG A 83 -9.72 9.33 16.03
CA ARG A 83 -11.19 9.57 16.12
C ARG A 83 -11.92 9.76 14.80
N ASP A 84 -11.23 10.12 13.72
CA ASP A 84 -11.89 10.57 12.48
C ASP A 84 -12.35 9.42 11.58
N VAL A 85 -11.73 8.24 11.71
CA VAL A 85 -11.91 7.08 10.84
C VAL A 85 -11.84 5.82 11.69
N PRO A 86 -12.63 4.76 11.41
CA PRO A 86 -12.56 3.52 12.19
C PRO A 86 -11.14 2.93 12.18
N PRO A 87 -10.68 2.36 13.31
CA PRO A 87 -9.35 1.77 13.38
C PRO A 87 -9.26 0.46 12.59
N VAL A 88 -8.06 0.13 12.14
CA VAL A 88 -7.70 -1.14 11.48
C VAL A 88 -6.64 -1.87 12.30
N PRO A 89 -6.97 -2.34 13.52
CA PRO A 89 -6.01 -2.97 14.41
C PRO A 89 -5.40 -4.25 13.81
N ASP A 90 -6.12 -4.88 12.90
CA ASP A 90 -5.76 -6.06 12.13
C ASP A 90 -5.00 -5.73 10.83
N TYR A 91 -4.40 -4.54 10.70
CA TYR A 91 -3.56 -4.19 9.55
C TYR A 91 -2.44 -5.23 9.34
N ASN A 92 -2.43 -5.81 8.14
CA ASN A 92 -1.49 -6.83 7.72
C ASN A 92 -0.79 -6.36 6.44
N GLU A 93 0.51 -6.10 6.56
CA GLU A 93 1.35 -5.63 5.46
C GLU A 93 1.45 -6.64 4.32
N VAL A 94 1.42 -7.95 4.61
CA VAL A 94 1.47 -9.00 3.58
C VAL A 94 0.23 -8.91 2.69
N TYR A 95 -0.95 -8.68 3.26
CA TYR A 95 -2.18 -8.51 2.47
C TYR A 95 -2.15 -7.23 1.63
N PHE A 96 -1.63 -6.15 2.20
CA PHE A 96 -1.44 -4.89 1.49
C PHE A 96 -0.53 -5.05 0.28
N ASN A 97 0.66 -5.63 0.48
CA ASN A 97 1.63 -5.85 -0.58
C ASN A 97 1.05 -6.79 -1.65
N LYS A 98 0.42 -7.88 -1.22
CA LYS A 98 -0.19 -8.86 -2.12
C LYS A 98 -1.28 -8.24 -3.00
N PHE A 99 -2.11 -7.35 -2.46
CA PHE A 99 -3.15 -6.67 -3.24
C PHE A 99 -2.59 -5.92 -4.44
N PHE A 100 -1.64 -5.01 -4.21
CA PHE A 100 -1.04 -4.21 -5.28
C PHE A 100 -0.21 -5.05 -6.27
N LEU A 101 0.38 -6.16 -5.81
CA LEU A 101 1.06 -7.10 -6.70
C LEU A 101 0.06 -7.89 -7.56
N ASP A 102 -1.02 -8.40 -6.97
CA ASP A 102 -2.07 -9.16 -7.67
C ASP A 102 -2.83 -8.28 -8.69
N LEU A 103 -2.94 -6.97 -8.46
CA LEU A 103 -3.50 -6.01 -9.42
C LEU A 103 -2.63 -5.82 -10.68
N GLY A 104 -1.32 -6.01 -10.56
CA GLY A 104 -0.34 -5.70 -11.60
C GLY A 104 -0.07 -4.20 -11.79
N SER A 105 0.96 -3.88 -12.60
CA SER A 105 1.48 -2.52 -12.79
C SER A 105 0.41 -1.48 -13.13
N GLU A 106 -0.39 -1.73 -14.17
CA GLU A 106 -1.32 -0.72 -14.71
C GLU A 106 -2.39 -0.33 -13.69
N ARG A 107 -3.08 -1.32 -13.11
CA ARG A 107 -4.18 -1.07 -12.16
C ARG A 107 -3.67 -0.52 -10.82
N SER A 108 -2.51 -0.97 -10.36
CA SER A 108 -1.89 -0.43 -9.14
C SER A 108 -1.51 1.03 -9.31
N LYS A 109 -0.87 1.39 -10.42
CA LYS A 109 -0.55 2.80 -10.72
C LYS A 109 -1.80 3.67 -10.84
N GLU A 110 -2.82 3.17 -11.53
CA GLU A 110 -4.09 3.87 -11.66
C GLU A 110 -4.69 4.17 -10.28
N LEU A 111 -4.75 3.17 -9.41
CA LEU A 111 -5.30 3.32 -8.06
C LEU A 111 -4.46 4.29 -7.20
N ILE A 112 -3.14 4.17 -7.23
CA ILE A 112 -2.22 5.05 -6.49
C ILE A 112 -2.40 6.51 -6.94
N LYS A 113 -2.52 6.76 -8.25
CA LYS A 113 -2.77 8.11 -8.79
C LYS A 113 -4.10 8.68 -8.32
N LEU A 114 -5.15 7.85 -8.22
CA LEU A 114 -6.44 8.28 -7.68
C LEU A 114 -6.32 8.74 -6.22
N PHE A 115 -5.57 8.02 -5.40
CA PHE A 115 -5.24 8.46 -4.03
C PHE A 115 -4.45 9.77 -3.99
N GLY A 116 -3.54 9.98 -4.95
CA GLY A 116 -2.81 11.24 -5.09
C GLY A 116 -3.73 12.45 -5.28
N LYS A 117 -4.83 12.29 -6.03
CA LYS A 117 -5.84 13.35 -6.19
C LYS A 117 -6.53 13.69 -4.86
N LEU A 118 -6.88 12.67 -4.08
CA LEU A 118 -7.52 12.84 -2.77
C LEU A 118 -6.60 13.48 -1.73
N LYS A 119 -5.30 13.17 -1.74
CA LYS A 119 -4.35 13.74 -0.77
C LYS A 119 -4.28 15.27 -0.87
N ASN A 120 -4.48 15.81 -2.07
CA ASN A 120 -4.51 17.25 -2.32
C ASN A 120 -5.83 17.91 -1.87
N GLU A 121 -6.89 17.14 -1.64
CA GLU A 121 -8.24 17.59 -1.31
C GLU A 121 -8.69 17.05 0.06
N GLN A 122 -8.43 17.82 1.13
CA GLN A 122 -8.90 17.56 2.51
C GLN A 122 -8.40 16.24 3.14
N ASN A 123 -7.54 16.37 4.17
CA ASN A 123 -6.87 15.26 4.86
C ASN A 123 -7.83 14.13 5.34
N ASN A 124 -9.06 14.45 5.76
CA ASN A 124 -9.98 13.43 6.27
C ASN A 124 -10.56 12.51 5.19
N LYS A 125 -10.76 13.00 3.96
CA LYS A 125 -11.24 12.16 2.84
C LYS A 125 -10.19 11.10 2.48
N PHE A 126 -8.93 11.52 2.37
CA PHE A 126 -7.81 10.62 2.11
C PHE A 126 -7.75 9.47 3.13
N LYS A 127 -7.80 9.80 4.44
CA LYS A 127 -7.79 8.79 5.51
C LYS A 127 -8.95 7.80 5.41
N TYR A 128 -10.15 8.29 5.13
CA TYR A 128 -11.33 7.44 4.99
C TYR A 128 -11.20 6.47 3.81
N GLU A 129 -10.72 6.94 2.66
CA GLU A 129 -10.51 6.08 1.49
C GLU A 129 -9.36 5.09 1.70
N VAL A 130 -8.34 5.45 2.47
CA VAL A 130 -7.28 4.51 2.88
C VAL A 130 -7.86 3.41 3.78
N TYR A 131 -8.72 3.75 4.73
CA TYR A 131 -9.48 2.77 5.52
C TYR A 131 -10.35 1.87 4.64
N TRP A 132 -11.05 2.45 3.67
CA TRP A 132 -11.90 1.73 2.73
C TRP A 132 -11.11 0.74 1.87
N LEU A 133 -9.95 1.17 1.35
CA LEU A 133 -9.00 0.31 0.65
C LEU A 133 -8.64 -0.90 1.50
N TYR A 134 -8.22 -0.69 2.76
CA TYR A 134 -7.84 -1.83 3.60
C TYR A 134 -9.01 -2.74 3.96
N SER A 135 -10.22 -2.19 4.12
CA SER A 135 -11.43 -3.00 4.29
C SER A 135 -11.68 -3.93 3.09
N CYS A 136 -11.42 -3.45 1.87
CA CYS A 136 -11.51 -4.26 0.65
C CYS A 136 -10.41 -5.32 0.57
N ILE A 137 -9.17 -4.97 0.92
CA ILE A 137 -8.03 -5.90 1.00
C ILE A 137 -8.31 -7.00 2.02
N ARG A 138 -8.82 -6.65 3.20
CA ARG A 138 -9.15 -7.60 4.26
C ARG A 138 -10.21 -8.61 3.80
N ALA A 139 -11.25 -8.15 3.10
CA ALA A 139 -12.27 -9.00 2.52
C ALA A 139 -11.72 -10.01 1.49
N LEU A 140 -10.61 -9.69 0.82
CA LEU A 140 -9.94 -10.65 -0.08
C LEU A 140 -9.16 -11.71 0.70
N TYR A 141 -8.28 -11.28 1.59
CA TYR A 141 -7.20 -12.16 2.06
C TYR A 141 -7.36 -12.63 3.50
N SER A 142 -8.23 -12.03 4.30
CA SER A 142 -8.41 -12.45 5.69
C SER A 142 -9.05 -13.85 5.74
N PRO A 143 -8.42 -14.80 6.44
CA PRO A 143 -8.99 -16.13 6.68
C PRO A 143 -10.11 -16.10 7.73
N ASP A 144 -10.21 -15.03 8.53
CA ASP A 144 -11.22 -14.87 9.57
C ASP A 144 -12.58 -14.57 8.96
N ILE A 145 -12.60 -13.95 7.78
CA ILE A 145 -13.82 -13.75 7.02
C ILE A 145 -14.14 -15.03 6.26
N LYS A 146 -15.27 -15.64 6.61
CA LYS A 146 -15.80 -16.81 5.92
C LYS A 146 -16.72 -16.37 4.80
N TYR A 147 -16.80 -17.19 3.76
CA TYR A 147 -17.66 -16.96 2.60
C TYR A 147 -18.38 -18.25 2.23
N SER A 148 -19.48 -18.12 1.49
CA SER A 148 -20.24 -19.26 0.99
C SER A 148 -19.37 -20.20 0.17
N GLY A 149 -19.52 -21.50 0.41
CA GLY A 149 -18.72 -22.54 -0.24
C GLY A 149 -17.32 -22.75 0.38
N GLU A 150 -16.88 -21.90 1.30
CA GLU A 150 -15.63 -22.10 2.05
C GLU A 150 -15.93 -22.82 3.37
N GLY A 151 -15.56 -24.09 3.48
CA GLY A 151 -15.73 -24.84 4.74
C GLY A 151 -17.19 -25.01 5.21
N GLY A 152 -18.16 -24.98 4.29
CA GLY A 152 -19.58 -25.20 4.61
C GLY A 152 -20.29 -24.01 5.26
N ASN A 153 -19.76 -22.80 5.12
CA ASN A 153 -20.43 -21.60 5.64
C ASN A 153 -21.62 -21.23 4.74
N GLU A 154 -22.81 -21.15 5.33
CA GLU A 154 -24.05 -20.76 4.65
C GLU A 154 -24.62 -19.51 5.33
N TYR A 155 -25.04 -18.53 4.54
CA TYR A 155 -25.64 -17.31 5.05
C TYR A 155 -27.14 -17.35 4.81
N PHE A 156 -27.95 -16.97 5.80
CA PHE A 156 -29.40 -16.91 5.67
C PHE A 156 -29.90 -15.49 5.91
N TYR A 157 -30.72 -14.98 5.01
CA TYR A 157 -31.41 -13.70 5.14
C TYR A 157 -32.91 -13.89 4.90
N ASN A 158 -33.74 -13.48 5.85
CA ASN A 158 -35.20 -13.69 5.82
C ASN A 158 -35.60 -15.15 5.53
N GLY A 159 -34.86 -16.11 6.13
CA GLY A 159 -35.13 -17.54 5.98
C GLY A 159 -34.75 -18.14 4.62
N ARG A 160 -34.08 -17.38 3.75
CA ARG A 160 -33.52 -17.88 2.48
C ARG A 160 -32.00 -17.89 2.54
N GLU A 161 -31.40 -18.94 2.00
CA GLU A 161 -29.96 -18.99 1.79
C GLU A 161 -29.54 -17.87 0.83
N VAL A 162 -28.48 -17.15 1.17
CA VAL A 162 -27.85 -16.12 0.37
C VAL A 162 -26.43 -16.55 0.09
N PHE A 163 -26.14 -16.75 -1.19
CA PHE A 163 -24.80 -17.08 -1.63
C PHE A 163 -23.91 -15.83 -1.61
N MET A 164 -22.92 -15.81 -0.72
CA MET A 164 -21.93 -14.74 -0.58
C MET A 164 -20.53 -15.30 -0.80
N PRO A 165 -20.06 -15.42 -2.06
CA PRO A 165 -18.72 -15.92 -2.35
C PRO A 165 -17.66 -14.90 -1.93
N ARG A 166 -16.42 -15.37 -1.75
CA ARG A 166 -15.28 -14.49 -1.54
C ARG A 166 -15.13 -13.58 -2.76
N PRO A 167 -14.98 -12.26 -2.57
CA PRO A 167 -14.84 -11.35 -3.68
C PRO A 167 -13.55 -11.62 -4.46
N THR A 168 -13.57 -11.28 -5.73
CA THR A 168 -12.39 -11.33 -6.60
C THR A 168 -11.56 -10.06 -6.47
N ILE A 169 -10.29 -10.14 -6.89
CA ILE A 169 -9.40 -8.98 -6.93
C ILE A 169 -9.98 -7.85 -7.81
N ASP A 170 -10.61 -8.20 -8.94
CA ASP A 170 -11.22 -7.26 -9.88
C ASP A 170 -12.43 -6.53 -9.25
N GLU A 171 -13.30 -7.25 -8.55
CA GLU A 171 -14.44 -6.64 -7.86
C GLU A 171 -13.98 -5.61 -6.82
N GLN A 172 -12.93 -5.94 -6.07
CA GLN A 172 -12.41 -5.04 -5.04
C GLN A 172 -11.65 -3.87 -5.62
N TYR A 173 -10.90 -4.08 -6.71
CA TYR A 173 -10.31 -3.00 -7.49
C TYR A 173 -11.35 -1.95 -7.88
N PHE A 174 -12.44 -2.39 -8.54
CA PHE A 174 -13.51 -1.49 -8.97
C PHE A 174 -14.26 -0.85 -7.79
N LYS A 175 -14.41 -1.57 -6.68
CA LYS A 175 -15.07 -1.06 -5.47
C LYS A 175 -14.28 0.07 -4.82
N VAL A 176 -12.96 -0.06 -4.70
CA VAL A 176 -12.09 1.01 -4.18
C VAL A 176 -12.06 2.17 -5.16
N LYS A 177 -11.81 1.91 -6.45
CA LYS A 177 -11.78 2.92 -7.49
C LYS A 177 -13.04 3.79 -7.50
N LYS A 178 -14.22 3.15 -7.49
CA LYS A 178 -15.52 3.84 -7.46
C LYS A 178 -15.70 4.67 -6.18
N GLY A 179 -15.22 4.19 -5.03
CA GLY A 179 -15.23 4.94 -3.77
C GLY A 179 -14.48 6.26 -3.91
N ILE A 180 -13.23 6.19 -4.37
CA ILE A 180 -12.37 7.36 -4.57
C ILE A 180 -12.98 8.33 -5.59
N GLU A 181 -13.44 7.83 -6.74
CA GLU A 181 -14.02 8.65 -7.81
C GLU A 181 -15.26 9.43 -7.36
N GLN A 182 -16.07 8.86 -6.46
CA GLN A 182 -17.24 9.56 -5.90
C GLN A 182 -16.87 10.79 -5.07
N TYR A 183 -15.68 10.81 -4.47
CA TYR A 183 -15.20 11.92 -3.66
C TYR A 183 -14.29 12.90 -4.40
N ALA A 184 -13.61 12.44 -5.46
CA ALA A 184 -12.75 13.26 -6.31
C ALA A 184 -13.49 14.02 -7.42
N LEU A 185 -14.76 13.67 -7.69
CA LEU A 185 -15.62 14.33 -8.69
C LEU A 185 -16.69 15.24 -8.07
N ARG A 186 -16.61 15.51 -6.75
CA ARG A 186 -17.51 16.40 -6.01
C ARG A 186 -16.76 17.57 -5.41
#